data_AF-A0A954T8T7-F1
#
_entry.id   AF-A0A954T8T7-F1
#
_cell.length_a   1.000
_cell.length_b   1.000
_cell.length_c   1.000
_cell.angle_alpha   90.00
_cell.angle_beta   90.00
_cell.angle_gamma   90.00
#
_symmetry.space_group_name_H-M   'P 1'
#
loop_
_entity.id
_entity.type
_entity.pdbx_description
1 polymer ?
#
loop_
_entity_poly.entity_id
_entity_poly.type
_entity_poly.pdbx_seq_one_letter_code
_entity_poly.pdbx_strand_id
1 'polypeptide(L)'
;RYLYEVLSEALRRPACVEVIDLNRVYSTLVGLADARCEQKEALEWVAAGREHAASLENHFEAVLQWEIRELSVRLVTPDDPQIAVLLERFRSYYLPKVPQLEQFVTDLLGRFNYPHVWVSSLTAGEGLLPGQGEAGQITAGGVWTPGSAEPNPSGQKLWMPGQQ
;
A
#
# COMPACT_ATOMS: atom_id res chain seq x y z
N ARG A 1 -20.03 23.72 -5.38
CA ARG A 1 -19.88 24.76 -6.44
C ARG A 1 -19.20 26.02 -5.91
N TYR A 2 -19.82 26.82 -5.03
CA TYR A 2 -19.21 28.07 -4.52
C TYR A 2 -17.82 27.86 -3.89
N LEU A 3 -17.67 26.90 -2.98
CA LEU A 3 -16.38 26.61 -2.34
C LEU A 3 -15.28 26.23 -3.36
N TYR A 4 -15.64 25.46 -4.38
CA TYR A 4 -14.70 25.07 -5.44
C TYR A 4 -14.19 26.29 -6.21
N GLU A 5 -15.10 27.19 -6.60
CA GLU A 5 -14.76 28.44 -7.31
C GLU A 5 -13.86 29.34 -6.44
N VAL A 6 -14.17 29.48 -5.15
CA VAL A 6 -13.35 30.28 -4.21
C VAL A 6 -11.95 29.70 -4.05
N LEU A 7 -11.82 28.39 -3.83
CA LEU A 7 -10.53 27.75 -3.60
C LEU A 7 -9.66 27.75 -4.87
N SER A 8 -10.24 27.45 -6.03
CA SER A 8 -9.52 27.48 -7.30
C SER A 8 -9.08 28.90 -7.68
N GLU A 9 -9.89 29.92 -7.39
CA GLU A 9 -9.52 31.32 -7.59
C GLU A 9 -8.43 31.77 -6.60
N ALA A 10 -8.48 31.33 -5.34
CA ALA A 10 -7.44 31.62 -4.36
C ALA A 10 -6.07 31.08 -4.79
N LEU A 11 -6.01 29.90 -5.40
CA LEU A 11 -4.76 29.33 -5.94
C LEU A 11 -4.17 30.15 -7.11
N ARG A 12 -4.96 30.96 -7.80
CA ARG A 12 -4.48 31.83 -8.89
C ARG A 12 -3.92 33.16 -8.38
N ARG A 13 -4.08 33.47 -7.10
CA ARG A 13 -3.69 34.75 -6.50
C ARG A 13 -2.48 34.54 -5.58
N PRO A 14 -1.28 35.03 -5.95
CA PRO A 14 -0.07 34.83 -5.15
C PRO A 14 -0.22 35.28 -3.69
N ALA A 15 -0.86 36.43 -3.47
CA ALA A 15 -1.13 36.95 -2.13
C ALA A 15 -2.00 36.02 -1.26
N CYS A 16 -2.84 35.19 -1.87
CA CYS A 16 -3.62 34.18 -1.14
C CYS A 16 -2.78 32.92 -0.89
N VAL A 17 -2.02 32.46 -1.88
CA VAL A 17 -1.17 31.27 -1.79
C VAL A 17 -0.17 31.36 -0.64
N GLU A 18 0.34 32.56 -0.33
CA GLU A 18 1.29 32.79 0.77
C GLU A 18 0.69 32.63 2.18
N VAL A 19 -0.63 32.77 2.33
CA VAL A 19 -1.29 32.79 3.65
C VAL A 19 -2.20 31.59 3.91
N ILE A 20 -2.59 30.86 2.86
CA ILE A 20 -3.49 29.72 2.98
C ILE A 20 -2.72 28.41 3.17
N ASP A 21 -3.32 27.49 3.91
CA ASP A 21 -2.83 26.10 4.00
C ASP A 21 -3.12 25.37 2.68
N LEU A 22 -2.11 25.30 1.82
CA LEU A 22 -2.22 24.69 0.50
C LEU A 22 -2.54 23.19 0.57
N ASN A 23 -2.03 22.47 1.57
CA ASN A 23 -2.36 21.04 1.73
C ASN A 23 -3.86 20.86 1.98
N ARG A 24 -4.43 21.69 2.88
CA ARG A 24 -5.87 21.70 3.13
C ARG A 24 -6.68 22.13 1.92
N VAL A 25 -6.20 23.12 1.16
CA VAL A 25 -6.87 23.58 -0.07
C VAL A 25 -6.93 22.45 -1.10
N TYR A 26 -5.80 21.84 -1.45
CA TYR A 26 -5.75 20.76 -2.43
C TYR A 26 -6.59 19.55 -1.98
N SER A 27 -6.52 19.18 -0.70
CA SER A 27 -7.28 18.02 -0.18
C SER A 27 -8.78 18.25 -0.24
N THR A 28 -9.22 19.50 0.01
CA THR A 28 -10.61 19.91 -0.16
C THR A 28 -11.04 19.87 -1.63
N LEU A 29 -10.18 20.33 -2.55
CA LEU A 29 -10.46 20.29 -3.98
C LEU A 29 -10.60 18.85 -4.51
N VAL A 30 -9.76 17.92 -4.03
CA VAL A 30 -9.91 16.49 -4.33
C VAL A 30 -11.28 15.98 -3.88
N GLY A 31 -11.67 16.25 -2.63
CA GLY A 31 -12.98 15.81 -2.11
C GLY A 31 -14.17 16.43 -2.87
N LEU A 32 -14.03 17.67 -3.35
CA LEU A 32 -15.05 18.33 -4.17
C LEU A 32 -15.12 17.78 -5.61
N ALA A 33 -14.00 17.34 -6.18
CA ALA A 33 -13.97 16.67 -7.48
C ALA A 33 -14.55 15.24 -7.38
N ASP A 34 -14.18 14.51 -6.33
CA ASP A 34 -14.69 13.16 -6.04
C ASP A 34 -16.22 13.18 -5.82
N ALA A 35 -16.74 14.14 -5.06
CA ALA A 35 -18.18 14.33 -4.88
C ALA A 35 -18.96 14.67 -6.17
N ARG A 36 -18.26 15.06 -7.24
CA ARG A 36 -18.82 15.31 -8.57
C ARG A 36 -18.57 14.15 -9.54
N CYS A 37 -17.95 13.06 -9.09
CA CYS A 37 -17.49 11.94 -9.91
C CYS A 37 -16.50 12.35 -11.01
N GLU A 38 -15.76 13.44 -10.82
CA GLU A 38 -14.77 13.96 -11.78
C GLU A 38 -13.38 13.40 -11.44
N GLN A 39 -13.18 12.10 -11.70
CA GLN A 39 -11.97 11.38 -11.28
C GLN A 39 -10.68 12.00 -11.83
N LYS A 40 -10.68 12.41 -13.10
CA LYS A 40 -9.51 13.05 -13.73
C LYS A 40 -9.12 14.33 -12.99
N GLU A 41 -10.10 15.15 -12.66
CA GLU A 41 -9.88 16.40 -11.94
C GLU A 41 -9.37 16.13 -10.51
N ALA A 42 -9.92 15.11 -9.84
CA ALA A 42 -9.43 14.68 -8.54
C ALA A 42 -7.94 14.28 -8.60
N LEU A 43 -7.53 13.54 -9.62
CA LEU A 43 -6.13 13.15 -9.82
C LEU A 43 -5.21 14.34 -10.15
N GLU A 44 -5.69 15.35 -10.87
CA GLU A 44 -4.95 16.59 -11.11
C GLU A 44 -4.68 17.34 -9.79
N TRP A 45 -5.69 17.45 -8.91
CA TRP A 45 -5.51 18.06 -7.59
C TRP A 45 -4.64 17.23 -6.65
N VAL A 46 -4.70 15.89 -6.73
CA VAL A 46 -3.78 15.01 -6.01
C VAL A 46 -2.33 15.24 -6.45
N ALA A 47 -2.08 15.36 -7.76
CA ALA A 47 -0.75 15.62 -8.29
C ALA A 47 -0.20 16.97 -7.80
N ALA A 48 -1.01 18.03 -7.86
CA ALA A 48 -0.64 19.36 -7.36
C ALA A 48 -0.38 19.37 -5.84
N GLY A 49 -1.22 18.68 -5.06
CA GLY A 49 -1.04 18.52 -3.63
C GLY A 49 0.24 17.76 -3.27
N ARG A 50 0.55 16.70 -4.03
CA ARG A 50 1.78 15.93 -3.87
C ARG A 50 3.02 16.76 -4.21
N GLU A 51 2.98 17.53 -5.29
CA GLU A 51 4.09 18.42 -5.67
C GLU A 51 4.36 19.47 -4.58
N HIS A 52 3.31 20.08 -4.05
CA HIS A 52 3.45 20.99 -2.92
C HIS A 52 4.03 20.28 -1.69
N ALA A 53 3.52 19.10 -1.34
CA ALA A 53 4.05 18.33 -0.21
C ALA A 53 5.53 17.98 -0.38
N ALA A 54 5.97 17.65 -1.59
CA ALA A 54 7.37 17.36 -1.90
C ALA A 54 8.30 18.57 -1.72
N SER A 55 7.78 19.80 -1.79
CA SER A 55 8.55 21.03 -1.52
C SER A 55 8.77 21.32 -0.04
N LEU A 56 8.09 20.61 0.86
CA LEU A 56 8.19 20.83 2.31
C LEU A 56 9.43 20.15 2.90
N GLU A 57 9.91 20.68 4.02
CA GLU A 57 10.86 19.95 4.85
C GLU A 57 10.18 18.71 5.45
N ASN A 58 10.93 17.61 5.57
CA ASN A 58 10.40 16.32 6.07
C ASN A 58 9.16 15.82 5.28
N HIS A 59 9.14 16.05 3.96
CA HIS A 59 8.04 15.74 3.06
C HIS A 59 7.61 14.27 2.99
N PHE A 60 8.37 13.32 3.54
CA PHE A 60 8.09 11.89 3.39
C PHE A 60 6.66 11.52 3.78
N GLU A 61 6.21 11.93 4.97
CA GLU A 61 4.87 11.61 5.46
C GLU A 61 3.79 12.33 4.65
N ALA A 62 4.01 13.62 4.36
CA ALA A 62 3.07 14.41 3.57
C ALA A 62 2.88 13.82 2.16
N VAL A 63 3.96 13.41 1.50
CA VAL A 63 3.90 12.75 0.20
C VAL A 63 3.20 11.39 0.31
N LEU A 64 3.50 10.58 1.33
CA LEU A 64 2.81 9.29 1.55
C LEU A 64 1.29 9.47 1.70
N GLN A 65 0.84 10.49 2.44
CA GLN A 65 -0.58 10.79 2.56
C GLN A 65 -1.23 11.12 1.20
N TRP A 66 -0.51 11.81 0.31
CA TRP A 66 -0.98 12.06 -1.06
C TRP A 66 -0.98 10.81 -1.93
N GLU A 67 -0.01 9.92 -1.79
CA GLU A 67 -0.01 8.63 -2.50
C GLU A 67 -1.19 7.74 -2.06
N ILE A 68 -1.51 7.71 -0.77
CA ILE A 68 -2.68 7.00 -0.24
C ILE A 68 -3.99 7.61 -0.80
N ARG A 69 -4.04 8.94 -0.90
CA ARG A 69 -5.19 9.63 -1.48
C ARG A 69 -5.31 9.34 -2.98
N GLU A 70 -4.19 9.30 -3.71
CA GLU A 70 -4.18 8.87 -5.12
C GLU A 70 -4.76 7.47 -5.27
N LEU A 71 -4.29 6.51 -4.45
CA LEU A 71 -4.83 5.15 -4.45
C LEU A 71 -6.34 5.15 -4.24
N SER A 72 -6.83 5.90 -3.25
CA SER A 72 -8.26 5.97 -2.93
C SER A 72 -9.09 6.49 -4.13
N VAL A 73 -8.58 7.50 -4.85
CA VAL A 73 -9.24 8.05 -6.04
C VAL A 73 -9.22 7.05 -7.20
N ARG A 74 -8.11 6.34 -7.40
CA ARG A 74 -7.98 5.35 -8.49
C ARG A 74 -8.84 4.11 -8.26
N LEU A 75 -8.99 3.67 -7.02
CA LEU A 75 -9.78 2.48 -6.66
C LEU A 75 -11.28 2.60 -7.00
N VAL A 76 -11.80 3.81 -7.26
CA VAL A 76 -13.14 4.01 -7.83
C VAL A 76 -13.27 3.35 -9.22
N THR A 77 -12.17 3.29 -9.97
CA THR A 77 -12.08 2.66 -11.30
C THR A 77 -11.10 1.48 -11.21
N PRO A 78 -11.57 0.27 -10.88
CA PRO A 78 -10.71 -0.88 -10.57
C PRO A 78 -9.84 -1.34 -11.76
N ASP A 79 -10.21 -0.99 -12.99
CA ASP A 79 -9.43 -1.32 -14.20
C ASP A 79 -8.27 -0.35 -14.47
N ASP A 80 -8.00 0.62 -13.57
CA ASP A 80 -6.91 1.57 -13.75
C ASP A 80 -5.53 0.89 -13.59
N PRO A 81 -4.71 0.80 -14.67
CA PRO A 81 -3.42 0.13 -14.63
C PRO A 81 -2.42 0.78 -13.68
N GLN A 82 -2.63 2.03 -13.29
CA GLN A 82 -1.75 2.74 -12.36
C GLN A 82 -1.90 2.27 -10.91
N ILE A 83 -3.00 1.57 -10.57
CA ILE A 83 -3.16 0.98 -9.23
C ILE A 83 -2.02 -0.01 -8.96
N ALA A 84 -1.71 -0.89 -9.92
CA ALA A 84 -0.62 -1.85 -9.79
C ALA A 84 0.75 -1.18 -9.61
N VAL A 85 1.02 -0.12 -10.38
CA VAL A 85 2.26 0.67 -10.28
C VAL A 85 2.40 1.32 -8.90
N LEU A 86 1.31 1.85 -8.38
CA LEU A 86 1.28 2.52 -7.09
C LEU A 86 1.45 1.53 -5.92
N LEU A 87 0.82 0.35 -6.01
CA LEU A 87 0.99 -0.73 -5.04
C LEU A 87 2.42 -1.26 -5.01
N GLU A 88 3.08 -1.43 -6.16
CA GLU A 88 4.48 -1.85 -6.21
C GLU A 88 5.40 -0.81 -5.56
N ARG A 89 5.11 0.48 -5.72
CA ARG A 89 5.85 1.53 -5.02
C ARG A 89 5.61 1.52 -3.51
N PHE A 90 4.39 1.26 -3.06
CA PHE A 90 4.15 1.05 -1.62
C PHE A 90 4.96 -0.12 -1.09
N ARG A 91 5.00 -1.23 -1.83
CA ARG A 91 5.76 -2.42 -1.46
C ARG A 91 7.26 -2.17 -1.39
N SER A 92 7.84 -1.60 -2.46
CA SER A 92 9.30 -1.49 -2.61
C SER A 92 9.90 -0.34 -1.80
N TYR A 93 9.20 0.79 -1.66
CA TYR A 93 9.77 2.01 -1.08
C TYR A 93 9.20 2.35 0.31
N TYR A 94 7.90 2.20 0.52
CA TYR A 94 7.24 2.67 1.74
C TYR A 94 7.15 1.60 2.83
N LEU A 95 6.82 0.35 2.50
CA LEU A 95 6.69 -0.74 3.48
C LEU A 95 7.94 -0.96 4.33
N PRO A 96 9.19 -0.94 3.79
CA PRO A 96 10.38 -1.08 4.62
C PRO A 96 10.55 0.03 5.67
N LYS A 97 9.95 1.21 5.44
CA LYS A 97 10.05 2.39 6.32
C LYS A 97 8.84 2.53 7.24
N VAL A 98 7.67 2.12 6.76
CA VAL A 98 6.38 2.21 7.45
C VAL A 98 5.66 0.86 7.33
N PRO A 99 6.06 -0.16 8.10
CA PRO A 99 5.44 -1.49 8.01
C PRO A 99 3.94 -1.48 8.31
N GLN A 100 3.47 -0.56 9.15
CA GLN A 100 2.05 -0.40 9.48
C GLN A 100 1.18 -0.02 8.26
N LEU A 101 1.79 0.44 7.16
CA LEU A 101 1.11 0.74 5.91
C LEU A 101 0.47 -0.53 5.30
N GLU A 102 1.03 -1.71 5.58
CA GLU A 102 0.51 -2.99 5.10
C GLU A 102 -0.91 -3.28 5.59
N GLN A 103 -1.22 -3.07 6.87
CA GLN A 103 -2.60 -3.31 7.28
C GLN A 103 -3.53 -2.26 6.67
N PHE A 104 -3.09 -1.00 6.67
CA PHE A 104 -3.90 0.13 6.21
C PHE A 104 -4.31 0.00 4.74
N VAL A 105 -3.37 -0.27 3.84
CA VAL A 105 -3.69 -0.39 2.41
C VAL A 105 -4.44 -1.70 2.14
N THR A 106 -4.23 -2.77 2.92
CA THR A 106 -5.05 -4.00 2.82
C THR A 106 -6.51 -3.70 3.11
N ASP A 107 -6.77 -3.00 4.22
CA ASP A 107 -8.12 -2.60 4.61
C ASP A 107 -8.73 -1.66 3.56
N LEU A 108 -7.92 -0.76 2.98
CA LEU A 108 -8.37 0.14 1.92
C LEU A 108 -8.79 -0.64 0.66
N LEU A 109 -7.94 -1.54 0.15
CA LEU A 109 -8.27 -2.38 -1.02
C LEU A 109 -9.51 -3.23 -0.78
N GLY A 110 -9.66 -3.78 0.43
CA GLY A 110 -10.83 -4.57 0.83
C GLY A 110 -12.13 -3.78 0.76
N ARG A 111 -12.14 -2.50 1.14
CA ARG A 111 -13.34 -1.63 1.06
C ARG A 111 -13.83 -1.42 -0.38
N PHE A 112 -12.91 -1.44 -1.35
CA PHE A 112 -13.23 -1.27 -2.77
C PHE A 112 -13.40 -2.61 -3.50
N ASN A 113 -13.39 -3.75 -2.78
CA ASN A 113 -13.42 -5.10 -3.33
C ASN A 113 -12.35 -5.34 -4.40
N TYR A 114 -11.19 -4.68 -4.29
CA TYR A 114 -10.12 -4.82 -5.27
C TYR A 114 -9.42 -6.18 -5.06
N PRO A 115 -9.46 -7.09 -6.05
CA PRO A 115 -8.98 -8.46 -5.90
C PRO A 115 -7.45 -8.48 -6.04
N HIS A 116 -6.72 -8.18 -4.96
CA HIS A 116 -5.26 -8.20 -5.04
C HIS A 116 -4.60 -8.66 -3.75
N VAL A 117 -3.78 -9.71 -3.89
CA VAL A 117 -2.85 -10.18 -2.85
C VAL A 117 -1.62 -9.27 -2.87
N TRP A 118 -1.82 -8.02 -2.47
CA TRP A 118 -0.77 -6.99 -2.59
C TRP A 118 0.37 -7.20 -1.59
N VAL A 119 0.12 -7.96 -0.50
CA VAL A 119 1.17 -8.54 0.32
C VAL A 119 0.80 -9.97 0.74
N SER A 120 1.55 -10.94 0.23
CA SER A 120 1.72 -12.28 0.84
C SER A 120 3.20 -12.63 1.07
N SER A 121 4.11 -11.66 1.06
CA SER A 121 5.54 -11.96 0.82
C SER A 121 6.50 -11.59 1.97
N LEU A 122 6.03 -11.26 3.17
CA LEU A 122 6.92 -11.30 4.36
C LEU A 122 7.00 -12.69 4.98
N THR A 123 6.16 -13.64 4.55
CA THR A 123 6.20 -15.06 4.94
C THR A 123 6.30 -16.05 3.78
N ALA A 124 5.94 -15.67 2.55
CA ALA A 124 6.10 -16.55 1.40
C ALA A 124 7.43 -16.29 0.69
N GLY A 125 8.46 -17.05 1.07
CA GLY A 125 9.44 -17.51 0.10
C GLY A 125 8.77 -18.49 -0.85
N GLU A 126 7.84 -18.03 -1.68
CA GLU A 126 7.19 -18.85 -2.72
C GLU A 126 6.52 -17.93 -3.73
N GLY A 127 6.97 -18.05 -4.98
CA GLY A 127 6.51 -17.25 -6.09
C GLY A 127 5.05 -17.52 -6.43
N LEU A 128 4.31 -16.44 -6.67
CA LEU A 128 3.01 -16.50 -7.32
C LEU A 128 3.18 -16.09 -8.78
N LEU A 129 3.42 -17.08 -9.63
CA LEU A 129 3.00 -17.07 -11.03
C LEU A 129 1.64 -17.77 -11.10
N PRO A 130 0.62 -17.18 -11.75
CA PRO A 130 -0.63 -17.87 -11.99
C PRO A 130 -0.50 -18.70 -13.27
N GLY A 131 -0.45 -20.02 -13.15
CA GLY A 131 -0.64 -20.89 -14.30
C GLY A 131 0.00 -22.27 -14.18
N GLN A 132 -0.86 -23.30 -14.25
CA GLN A 132 -0.55 -24.72 -14.47
C GLN A 132 0.13 -25.39 -13.26
N GLY A 133 -0.50 -26.30 -12.54
CA GLY A 133 -1.13 -27.51 -13.05
C GLY A 133 -0.32 -28.70 -12.52
N GLU A 134 -0.99 -29.57 -11.76
CA GLU A 134 -0.62 -30.95 -11.43
C GLU A 134 0.51 -31.21 -10.41
N ALA A 135 0.08 -31.74 -9.27
CA ALA A 135 0.66 -32.85 -8.50
C ALA A 135 2.21 -32.91 -8.37
N GLY A 136 2.74 -32.30 -7.30
CA GLY A 136 4.07 -32.57 -6.78
C GLY A 136 3.99 -32.89 -5.29
N GLN A 137 4.41 -34.10 -4.91
CA GLN A 137 4.45 -34.61 -3.54
C GLN A 137 5.25 -33.70 -2.61
N ILE A 138 4.63 -33.26 -1.50
CA ILE A 138 5.35 -32.68 -0.36
C ILE A 138 5.65 -33.81 0.62
N THR A 139 6.88 -34.33 0.57
CA THR A 139 7.42 -35.20 1.61
C THR A 139 8.11 -34.41 2.71
N ALA A 140 7.71 -34.74 3.94
CA ALA A 140 8.48 -34.70 5.19
C ALA A 140 8.82 -33.32 5.81
N GLY A 141 7.83 -32.75 6.51
CA GLY A 141 8.02 -31.79 7.59
C GLY A 141 6.96 -32.02 8.66
N GLY A 142 7.19 -33.02 9.54
CA GLY A 142 6.22 -33.47 10.55
C GLY A 142 5.88 -32.37 11.56
N VAL A 143 4.59 -32.01 11.59
CA VAL A 143 3.98 -31.15 12.62
C VAL A 143 3.98 -31.91 13.95
N TRP A 144 4.63 -31.35 14.96
CA TRP A 144 4.61 -31.88 16.33
C TRP A 144 3.26 -31.57 16.98
N THR A 145 2.43 -32.59 17.19
CA THR A 145 1.26 -32.56 18.09
C THR A 145 1.59 -33.32 19.38
N PRO A 146 1.41 -32.74 20.58
CA PRO A 146 1.66 -33.46 21.83
C PRO A 146 0.54 -34.49 22.03
N GLY A 147 0.85 -35.77 21.84
CA GLY A 147 -0.09 -36.88 22.06
C GLY A 147 0.08 -38.13 21.20
N SER A 148 1.08 -38.23 20.31
CA SER A 148 1.29 -39.44 19.49
C SER A 148 2.52 -40.22 19.94
N ALA A 149 2.30 -41.51 20.18
CA ALA A 149 3.24 -42.48 20.72
C ALA A 149 4.53 -42.63 19.89
N GLU A 150 5.62 -42.94 20.59
CA GLU A 150 6.98 -43.14 20.08
C GLU A 150 7.08 -44.30 19.08
N PRO A 151 7.89 -44.14 18.01
CA PRO A 151 8.64 -45.24 17.44
C PRO A 151 10.11 -45.17 17.89
N ASN A 152 10.56 -46.26 18.50
CA ASN A 152 11.89 -46.53 19.01
C ASN A 152 12.99 -46.40 17.90
N PRO A 153 14.25 -46.08 18.26
CA PRO A 153 15.21 -45.43 17.39
C PRO A 153 16.14 -46.43 16.67
N SER A 154 16.46 -46.14 15.41
CA SER A 154 17.59 -46.75 14.72
C SER A 154 18.50 -45.67 14.15
N GLY A 155 19.45 -45.26 15.00
CA GLY A 155 20.81 -44.83 14.67
C GLY A 155 21.02 -43.81 13.55
N GLN A 156 21.55 -42.63 13.92
CA GLN A 156 22.87 -42.18 13.44
C GLN A 156 23.35 -40.93 14.19
N LYS A 157 24.37 -41.15 15.03
CA LYS A 157 25.48 -40.26 15.46
C LYS A 157 25.19 -38.74 15.46
N LEU A 158 24.64 -38.25 16.57
CA LEU A 158 24.81 -36.85 16.98
C LEU A 158 26.23 -36.67 17.55
N TRP A 159 27.01 -35.78 16.94
CA TRP A 159 28.32 -35.37 17.44
C TRP A 159 28.15 -34.64 18.79
N MET A 160 28.84 -35.09 19.85
CA MET A 160 28.94 -34.35 21.11
C MET A 160 30.21 -33.50 21.12
N PRO A 161 30.15 -32.18 21.34
CA PRO A 161 31.31 -31.36 21.64
C PRO A 161 31.60 -31.34 23.14
N GLY A 162 32.86 -31.60 23.50
CA GLY A 162 33.50 -31.18 24.76
C GLY A 162 33.10 -31.91 26.05
N GLN A 163 33.93 -32.86 26.49
CA GLN A 163 34.15 -33.10 27.93
C GLN A 163 35.65 -33.39 28.18
N GLN A 164 36.22 -32.52 29.03
CA GLN A 164 37.56 -32.46 29.62
C GLN A 164 38.73 -32.02 28.72
#